data_AF-A0A8T3VAL4-F1
#
_entry.id   AF-A0A8T3VAL4-F1
#
_cell.length_a   1.000
_cell.length_b   1.000
_cell.length_c   1.000
_cell.angle_alpha   90.00
_cell.angle_beta   90.00
_cell.angle_gamma   90.00
#
_symmetry.space_group_name_H-M   'P 1'
#
loop_
_entity.id
_entity.type
_entity.pdbx_description
1 polymer ?
#
loop_
_entity_poly.entity_id
_entity_poly.type
_entity_poly.pdbx_seq_one_letter_code
_entity_poly.pdbx_strand_id
1 'polypeptide(L)'
;MRIRYHQPIPNFYNFENPTSPLNSISDVFLNELKQFILDNGFIGVSYSKLSDDFKKEWDIDWDNILILKYVMSDEIIKMNPSKEKTKLEDMEFQEFAHKTFEIADFLRKNNFKADLIHPLDDRVSLRSIAMQSNDCIITRSNMCMFKEGLNLGFFMIDTSIENFPFKKENDMLWVKDFCSTCGVCIDRCPENAFDDDEKIKRKVCTAHKEGCSKCVLLCPFFKRGYDKVKRRYDRKN
;
A
#
# COMPACT_ATOMS: atom_id res chain seq x y z
N MET A 1 -19.55 5.04 14.77
CA MET A 1 -18.32 5.44 15.50
C MET A 1 -17.13 5.03 14.66
N ARG A 2 -16.49 5.99 13.96
CA ARG A 2 -15.27 5.74 13.16
C ARG A 2 -14.15 5.38 14.13
N ILE A 3 -13.69 4.13 14.12
CA ILE A 3 -12.45 3.76 14.82
C ILE A 3 -11.36 4.47 14.01
N ARG A 4 -10.86 5.61 14.50
CA ARG A 4 -9.78 6.35 13.84
C ARG A 4 -8.48 5.62 14.20
N TYR A 5 -7.99 4.87 13.22
CA TYR A 5 -6.78 4.04 13.27
C TYR A 5 -5.51 4.85 13.45
N HIS A 6 -5.52 6.04 12.87
CA HIS A 6 -4.44 6.99 12.85
C HIS A 6 -4.97 8.37 13.25
N GLN A 7 -4.08 9.21 13.76
CA GLN A 7 -4.39 10.64 13.86
C GLN A 7 -4.65 11.20 12.45
N PRO A 8 -5.52 12.23 12.31
CA PRO A 8 -5.66 12.94 11.05
C PRO A 8 -4.30 13.40 10.56
N ILE A 9 -4.02 13.22 9.27
CA ILE A 9 -2.77 13.66 8.67
C ILE A 9 -2.92 15.16 8.38
N PRO A 10 -2.09 16.04 8.99
CA PRO A 10 -2.09 17.45 8.64
C PRO A 10 -1.67 17.65 7.18
N ASN A 11 -2.09 18.77 6.58
CA ASN A 11 -1.56 19.17 5.29
C ASN A 11 -0.12 19.70 5.49
N PHE A 12 0.87 19.06 4.84
CA PHE A 12 2.28 19.45 4.90
C PHE A 12 2.82 19.98 3.56
N TYR A 13 1.95 20.34 2.59
CA TYR A 13 2.39 20.94 1.34
C TYR A 13 3.07 22.28 1.56
N ASN A 14 4.23 22.46 0.92
CA ASN A 14 4.93 23.75 0.86
C ASN A 14 4.80 24.42 -0.51
N PHE A 15 4.37 23.66 -1.53
CA PHE A 15 4.22 24.15 -2.90
C PHE A 15 2.79 23.89 -3.36
N GLU A 16 2.17 24.87 -4.01
CA GLU A 16 0.88 24.68 -4.66
C GLU A 16 1.03 23.88 -5.96
N ASN A 17 -0.05 23.26 -6.43
CA ASN A 17 -0.05 22.66 -7.76
C ASN A 17 0.19 23.73 -8.84
N PRO A 18 0.93 23.42 -9.91
CA PRO A 18 1.11 24.33 -11.03
C PRO A 18 -0.22 24.60 -11.74
N THR A 19 -0.41 25.82 -12.24
CA THR A 19 -1.62 26.21 -13.00
C THR A 19 -1.71 25.50 -14.36
N SER A 20 -0.58 25.05 -14.91
CA SER A 20 -0.48 24.32 -16.16
C SER A 20 0.50 23.16 -15.99
N PRO A 21 0.06 22.03 -15.40
CA PRO A 21 0.92 20.90 -15.13
C PRO A 21 1.46 20.25 -16.42
N LEU A 22 2.68 19.74 -16.33
CA LEU A 22 3.26 18.84 -17.32
C LEU A 22 2.62 17.46 -17.18
N ASN A 23 2.47 16.76 -18.31
CA ASN A 23 1.91 15.41 -18.34
C ASN A 23 2.93 14.34 -18.75
N SER A 24 4.13 14.76 -19.18
CA SER A 24 5.20 13.85 -19.61
C SER A 24 6.43 14.03 -18.73
N ILE A 25 6.85 12.95 -18.08
CA ILE A 25 8.12 12.88 -17.35
C ILE A 25 9.25 12.41 -18.28
N SER A 26 10.45 12.98 -18.15
CA SER A 26 11.64 12.50 -18.85
C SER A 26 12.27 11.31 -18.10
N ASP A 27 13.01 10.45 -18.79
CA ASP A 27 13.72 9.33 -18.12
C ASP A 27 14.72 9.81 -17.07
N VAL A 28 15.36 10.96 -17.32
CA VAL A 28 16.29 11.61 -16.37
C VAL A 28 15.55 11.97 -15.08
N PHE A 29 14.46 12.73 -15.19
CA PHE A 29 13.70 13.16 -14.01
C PHE A 29 12.99 11.99 -13.31
N LEU A 30 12.55 10.98 -14.06
CA LEU A 30 11.99 9.75 -13.48
C LEU A 30 13.01 9.00 -12.61
N ASN A 31 14.28 8.97 -13.04
CA ASN A 31 15.35 8.36 -12.24
C ASN A 31 15.71 9.22 -11.01
N GLU A 32 15.74 10.54 -11.16
CA GLU A 32 15.90 11.47 -10.03
C GLU A 32 14.77 11.31 -8.99
N LEU A 33 13.52 11.23 -9.44
CA LEU A 33 12.36 10.97 -8.58
C LEU A 33 12.51 9.64 -7.83
N LYS A 34 12.89 8.57 -8.53
CA LYS A 34 13.11 7.25 -7.90
C LYS A 34 14.20 7.32 -6.84
N GLN A 35 15.31 7.99 -7.14
CA GLN A 35 16.39 8.15 -6.16
C GLN A 35 15.93 8.98 -4.96
N PHE A 36 15.22 10.08 -5.19
CA PHE A 36 14.68 10.91 -4.12
C PHE A 36 13.69 10.15 -3.22
N ILE A 37 12.86 9.28 -3.80
CA ILE A 37 11.96 8.37 -3.06
C ILE A 37 12.78 7.43 -2.15
N LEU A 38 13.86 6.82 -2.67
CA LEU A 38 14.72 5.93 -1.90
C LEU A 38 15.46 6.66 -0.77
N ASP A 39 15.98 7.87 -1.06
CA ASP A 39 16.70 8.69 -0.08
C ASP A 39 15.79 9.14 1.08
N ASN A 40 14.47 9.22 0.83
CA ASN A 40 13.45 9.48 1.84
C ASN A 40 13.02 8.23 2.64
N GLY A 41 13.66 7.08 2.43
CA GLY A 41 13.42 5.86 3.20
C GLY A 41 12.26 5.00 2.70
N PHE A 42 11.65 5.32 1.56
CA PHE A 42 10.79 4.37 0.86
C PHE A 42 11.66 3.30 0.20
N ILE A 43 11.11 2.10 0.00
CA ILE A 43 11.84 0.97 -0.59
C ILE A 43 11.58 0.79 -2.08
N GLY A 44 10.64 1.56 -2.63
CA GLY A 44 10.30 1.51 -4.03
C GLY A 44 8.99 2.19 -4.35
N VAL A 45 8.66 2.17 -5.63
CA VAL A 45 7.49 2.82 -6.19
C VAL A 45 6.82 1.92 -7.23
N SER A 46 5.50 1.95 -7.27
CA SER A 46 4.70 1.31 -8.31
C SER A 46 3.79 2.37 -8.95
N TYR A 47 3.32 2.12 -10.17
CA TYR A 47 2.49 3.06 -10.92
C TYR A 47 1.16 2.40 -11.26
N SER A 48 0.07 3.10 -11.04
CA SER A 48 -1.28 2.64 -11.34
C SER A 48 -1.94 3.59 -12.32
N LYS A 49 -2.47 3.05 -13.42
CA LYS A 49 -3.38 3.78 -14.31
C LYS A 49 -4.78 3.26 -14.06
N LEU A 50 -5.66 4.11 -13.55
CA LEU A 50 -7.03 3.69 -13.19
C LEU A 50 -7.85 3.50 -14.47
N SER A 51 -8.55 2.36 -14.55
CA SER A 51 -9.50 2.12 -15.64
C SER A 51 -10.73 3.01 -15.51
N ASP A 52 -11.36 3.35 -16.63
CA ASP A 52 -12.58 4.18 -16.63
C ASP A 52 -13.73 3.52 -15.86
N ASP A 53 -13.85 2.19 -15.93
CA ASP A 53 -14.82 1.43 -15.15
C ASP A 53 -14.57 1.58 -13.65
N PHE A 54 -13.30 1.51 -13.21
CA PHE A 54 -12.94 1.71 -11.82
C PHE A 54 -13.25 3.14 -11.35
N LYS A 55 -12.86 4.15 -12.14
CA LYS A 55 -13.15 5.55 -11.82
C LYS A 55 -14.65 5.80 -11.67
N LYS A 56 -15.45 5.20 -12.57
CA LYS A 56 -16.92 5.28 -12.54
C LYS A 56 -17.54 4.53 -11.34
N GLU A 57 -17.02 3.35 -10.99
CA GLU A 57 -17.49 2.58 -9.83
C GLU A 57 -17.33 3.35 -8.52
N TRP A 58 -16.22 4.08 -8.39
CA TRP A 58 -15.83 4.77 -7.16
C TRP A 58 -16.15 6.28 -7.16
N ASP A 59 -16.70 6.81 -8.25
CA ASP A 59 -16.99 8.25 -8.44
C ASP A 59 -15.76 9.14 -8.17
N ILE A 60 -14.64 8.79 -8.82
CA ILE A 60 -13.35 9.49 -8.71
C ILE A 60 -12.86 9.96 -10.07
N ASP A 61 -12.05 11.02 -10.07
CA ASP A 61 -11.48 11.66 -11.26
C ASP A 61 -9.95 11.53 -11.37
N TRP A 62 -9.32 10.73 -10.51
CA TRP A 62 -7.88 10.45 -10.57
C TRP A 62 -7.55 9.49 -11.71
N ASP A 63 -6.48 9.76 -12.44
CA ASP A 63 -6.05 8.91 -13.56
C ASP A 63 -4.79 8.11 -13.23
N ASN A 64 -3.70 8.80 -12.90
CA ASN A 64 -2.38 8.20 -12.75
C ASN A 64 -1.89 8.33 -11.32
N ILE A 65 -1.60 7.20 -10.69
CA ILE A 65 -1.25 7.12 -9.27
C ILE A 65 0.19 6.63 -9.11
N LEU A 66 0.95 7.37 -8.32
CA LEU A 66 2.24 6.96 -7.78
C LEU A 66 2.02 6.26 -6.42
N ILE A 67 2.47 5.02 -6.28
CA ILE A 67 2.33 4.23 -5.04
C ILE A 67 3.70 4.14 -4.37
N LEU A 68 3.89 4.86 -3.27
CA LEU A 68 5.11 4.85 -2.48
C LEU A 68 5.04 3.74 -1.44
N LYS A 69 6.06 2.88 -1.38
CA LYS A 69 6.07 1.70 -0.51
C LYS A 69 7.16 1.86 0.56
N TYR A 70 6.82 1.59 1.81
CA TYR A 70 7.79 1.55 2.90
C TYR A 70 7.67 0.24 3.69
N VAL A 71 8.79 -0.19 4.26
CA VAL A 71 8.81 -1.35 5.15
C VAL A 71 8.33 -0.90 6.52
N MET A 72 7.25 -1.51 7.00
CA MET A 72 6.81 -1.31 8.37
C MET A 72 7.83 -1.91 9.34
N SER A 73 8.06 -1.25 10.46
CA SER A 73 9.05 -1.66 11.45
C SER A 73 8.80 -3.10 11.93
N ASP A 74 9.81 -3.93 11.71
CA ASP A 74 9.81 -5.33 12.11
C ASP A 74 9.70 -5.47 13.63
N GLU A 75 10.29 -4.54 14.38
CA GLU A 75 10.21 -4.48 15.84
C GLU A 75 8.77 -4.21 16.28
N ILE A 76 8.13 -3.18 15.72
CA ILE A 76 6.74 -2.82 16.03
C ILE A 76 5.80 -3.96 15.65
N ILE A 77 5.91 -4.50 14.44
CA ILE A 77 5.04 -5.60 13.97
C ILE A 77 5.12 -6.82 14.90
N LYS A 78 6.30 -7.13 15.43
CA LYS A 78 6.52 -8.29 16.33
C LYS A 78 6.09 -8.04 17.77
N MET A 79 5.79 -6.81 18.17
CA MET A 79 5.22 -6.51 19.49
C MET A 79 3.88 -7.23 19.70
N ASN A 80 3.62 -7.61 20.95
CA ASN A 80 2.30 -8.06 21.35
C ASN A 80 1.26 -6.96 21.14
N PRO A 81 0.00 -7.30 20.84
CA PRO A 81 -1.06 -6.31 20.70
C PRO A 81 -1.20 -5.47 21.98
N SER A 82 -1.17 -4.15 21.83
CA SER A 82 -1.28 -3.21 22.94
C SER A 82 -1.59 -1.80 22.43
N LYS A 83 -2.03 -0.91 23.33
CA LYS A 83 -2.23 0.51 23.00
C LYS A 83 -0.91 1.20 22.62
N GLU A 84 0.20 0.78 23.24
CA GLU A 84 1.53 1.30 22.94
C GLU A 84 1.94 0.93 21.51
N LYS A 85 1.72 -0.33 21.10
CA LYS A 85 1.96 -0.77 19.73
C LYS A 85 1.19 0.08 18.73
N THR A 86 -0.12 0.27 18.94
CA THR A 86 -0.96 1.11 18.05
C THR A 86 -0.40 2.53 17.95
N LYS A 87 0.10 3.10 19.06
CA LYS A 87 0.71 4.44 19.06
C LYS A 87 1.99 4.47 18.22
N LEU A 88 2.85 3.46 18.34
CA LEU A 88 4.09 3.37 17.57
C LEU A 88 3.81 3.16 16.07
N GLU A 89 2.85 2.32 15.72
CA GLU A 89 2.39 2.14 14.33
C GLU A 89 1.84 3.46 13.75
N ASP A 90 1.10 4.24 14.54
CA ASP A 90 0.63 5.56 14.11
C ASP A 90 1.77 6.57 13.95
N MET A 91 2.75 6.59 14.86
CA MET A 91 3.92 7.47 14.74
C MET A 91 4.72 7.18 13.47
N GLU A 92 4.98 5.90 13.17
CA GLU A 92 5.63 5.49 11.92
C GLU A 92 4.80 5.92 10.70
N PHE A 93 3.49 5.70 10.74
CA PHE A 93 2.59 6.13 9.68
C PHE A 93 2.63 7.66 9.44
N GLN A 94 2.61 8.48 10.50
CA GLN A 94 2.70 9.94 10.37
C GLN A 94 4.05 10.39 9.80
N GLU A 95 5.15 9.71 10.16
CA GLU A 95 6.48 9.99 9.61
C GLU A 95 6.49 9.79 8.07
N PHE A 96 5.97 8.65 7.60
CA PHE A 96 5.90 8.38 6.17
C PHE A 96 4.84 9.23 5.45
N ALA A 97 3.80 9.67 6.15
CA ALA A 97 2.88 10.66 5.61
C ALA A 97 3.61 11.98 5.31
N HIS A 98 4.39 12.51 6.26
CA HIS A 98 5.19 13.72 6.07
C HIS A 98 6.14 13.60 4.87
N LYS A 99 6.91 12.50 4.81
CA LYS A 99 7.82 12.21 3.70
C LYS A 99 7.07 12.12 2.35
N THR A 100 5.84 11.62 2.33
CA THR A 100 5.02 11.60 1.11
C THR A 100 4.72 13.01 0.60
N PHE A 101 4.46 13.97 1.49
CA PHE A 101 4.29 15.38 1.07
C PHE A 101 5.58 15.94 0.48
N GLU A 102 6.75 15.58 1.02
CA GLU A 102 8.04 15.99 0.44
C GLU A 102 8.22 15.46 -0.99
N ILE A 103 7.83 14.20 -1.26
CA ILE A 103 7.83 13.64 -2.62
C ILE A 103 6.84 14.38 -3.52
N ALA A 104 5.63 14.68 -3.03
CA ALA A 104 4.64 15.40 -3.81
C ALA A 104 5.08 16.85 -4.11
N ASP A 105 5.67 17.55 -3.15
CA ASP A 105 6.26 18.88 -3.35
C ASP A 105 7.42 18.85 -4.34
N PHE A 106 8.22 17.77 -4.35
CA PHE A 106 9.28 17.59 -5.35
C PHE A 106 8.70 17.51 -6.78
N LEU A 107 7.56 16.84 -6.96
CA LEU A 107 6.84 16.82 -8.24
C LEU A 107 6.27 18.21 -8.58
N ARG A 108 5.62 18.89 -7.62
CA ARG A 108 5.03 20.23 -7.82
C ARG A 108 6.06 21.28 -8.22
N LYS A 109 7.22 21.30 -7.56
CA LYS A 109 8.36 22.17 -7.92
C LYS A 109 8.84 21.98 -9.35
N ASN A 110 8.65 20.78 -9.89
CA ASN A 110 9.04 20.42 -11.25
C ASN A 110 7.85 20.46 -12.23
N ASN A 111 6.84 21.28 -11.92
CA ASN A 111 5.66 21.54 -12.74
C ASN A 111 4.75 20.33 -13.00
N PHE A 112 4.71 19.33 -12.12
CA PHE A 112 3.71 18.27 -12.17
C PHE A 112 2.61 18.52 -11.13
N LYS A 113 1.35 18.19 -11.45
CA LYS A 113 0.31 18.07 -10.42
C LYS A 113 0.65 16.87 -9.53
N ALA A 114 0.53 17.01 -8.21
CA ALA A 114 0.74 15.90 -7.28
C ALA A 114 -0.08 16.09 -6.01
N ASP A 115 -1.10 15.25 -5.81
CA ASP A 115 -2.03 15.32 -4.68
C ASP A 115 -2.06 13.99 -3.91
N LEU A 116 -1.92 14.06 -2.60
CA LEU A 116 -2.00 12.92 -1.71
C LEU A 116 -3.43 12.39 -1.74
N ILE A 117 -3.59 11.14 -2.13
CA ILE A 117 -4.83 10.41 -1.89
C ILE A 117 -4.86 10.08 -0.40
N HIS A 118 -5.69 10.82 0.33
CA HIS A 118 -5.68 10.79 1.79
C HIS A 118 -6.03 9.36 2.29
N PRO A 119 -5.12 8.64 2.96
CA PRO A 119 -5.31 7.22 3.29
C PRO A 119 -6.40 6.94 4.32
N LEU A 120 -6.86 7.98 5.03
CA LEU A 120 -7.99 7.91 5.96
C LEU A 120 -9.34 8.25 5.29
N ASP A 121 -9.34 8.56 4.00
CA ASP A 121 -10.54 8.68 3.20
C ASP A 121 -11.09 7.27 2.89
N ASP A 122 -12.28 6.98 3.40
CA ASP A 122 -12.94 5.70 3.24
C ASP A 122 -13.82 5.62 1.99
N ARG A 123 -13.84 6.65 1.14
CA ARG A 123 -14.58 6.68 -0.13
C ARG A 123 -14.12 5.59 -1.10
N VAL A 124 -12.81 5.34 -1.18
CA VAL A 124 -12.21 4.38 -2.12
C VAL A 124 -11.23 3.45 -1.41
N SER A 125 -11.22 2.19 -1.83
CA SER A 125 -10.23 1.26 -1.27
C SER A 125 -8.85 1.48 -1.90
N LEU A 126 -7.90 2.00 -1.13
CA LEU A 126 -6.50 2.12 -1.58
C LEU A 126 -5.91 0.78 -2.01
N ARG A 127 -6.35 -0.34 -1.41
CA ARG A 127 -5.94 -1.68 -1.83
C ARG A 127 -6.42 -2.01 -3.24
N SER A 128 -7.63 -1.58 -3.60
CA SER A 128 -8.17 -1.75 -4.95
C SER A 128 -7.43 -0.87 -5.97
N ILE A 129 -7.06 0.36 -5.60
CA ILE A 129 -6.16 1.21 -6.42
C ILE A 129 -4.82 0.52 -6.64
N ALA A 130 -4.23 -0.07 -5.59
CA ALA A 130 -2.96 -0.77 -5.69
C ALA A 130 -3.04 -1.97 -6.63
N MET A 131 -4.15 -2.71 -6.64
CA MET A 131 -4.39 -3.83 -7.56
C MET A 131 -4.36 -3.41 -9.04
N GLN A 132 -4.81 -2.19 -9.38
CA GLN A 132 -4.79 -1.66 -10.75
C GLN A 132 -3.35 -1.43 -11.29
N SER A 133 -2.33 -1.40 -10.41
CA SER A 133 -0.92 -1.25 -10.82
C SER A 133 -0.32 -2.49 -11.48
N ASN A 134 -1.02 -3.63 -11.41
CA ASN A 134 -0.49 -4.95 -11.76
C ASN A 134 0.79 -5.35 -10.99
N ASP A 135 1.14 -4.62 -9.93
CA ASP A 135 2.34 -4.84 -9.12
C ASP A 135 2.03 -5.19 -7.67
N CYS A 136 0.73 -5.31 -7.36
CA CYS A 136 0.21 -5.70 -6.05
C CYS A 136 -0.75 -6.88 -6.18
N ILE A 137 -0.83 -7.71 -5.14
CA ILE A 137 -1.88 -8.70 -4.98
C ILE A 137 -2.50 -8.59 -3.59
N ILE A 138 -3.83 -8.61 -3.50
CA ILE A 138 -4.52 -8.72 -2.21
C ILE A 138 -4.50 -10.20 -1.81
N THR A 139 -3.84 -10.47 -0.69
CA THR A 139 -3.75 -11.81 -0.09
C THR A 139 -5.05 -12.18 0.64
N ARG A 140 -5.21 -13.47 0.97
CA ARG A 140 -6.38 -13.98 1.72
C ARG A 140 -6.57 -13.33 3.10
N SER A 141 -5.49 -12.80 3.71
CA SER A 141 -5.59 -11.97 4.92
C SER A 141 -5.99 -10.52 4.65
N ASN A 142 -6.51 -10.19 3.47
CA ASN A 142 -6.89 -8.85 3.03
C ASN A 142 -5.76 -7.80 3.14
N MET A 143 -4.51 -8.25 3.01
CA MET A 143 -3.32 -7.40 2.99
C MET A 143 -2.84 -7.27 1.54
N CYS A 144 -2.46 -6.05 1.16
CA CYS A 144 -1.72 -5.83 -0.08
C CYS A 144 -0.32 -6.38 0.06
N MET A 145 0.11 -7.17 -0.92
CA MET A 145 1.45 -7.71 -0.99
C MET A 145 2.08 -7.27 -2.31
N PHE A 146 3.32 -6.81 -2.22
CA PHE A 146 4.21 -6.58 -3.34
C PHE A 146 5.33 -7.62 -3.30
N LYS A 147 6.15 -7.73 -4.35
CA LYS A 147 7.25 -8.70 -4.36
C LYS A 147 8.27 -8.45 -3.25
N GLU A 148 8.42 -7.19 -2.84
CA GLU A 148 9.30 -6.75 -1.77
C GLU A 148 8.86 -7.28 -0.40
N GLY A 149 7.56 -7.54 -0.19
CA GLY A 149 7.09 -8.09 1.08
C GLY A 149 5.59 -7.95 1.35
N LEU A 150 5.18 -8.54 2.48
CA LEU A 150 3.83 -8.41 3.04
C LEU A 150 3.75 -7.34 4.13
N ASN A 151 4.87 -7.03 4.80
CA ASN A 151 5.00 -6.02 5.85
C ASN A 151 5.25 -4.63 5.26
N LEU A 152 4.45 -4.24 4.28
CA LEU A 152 4.58 -2.96 3.60
C LEU A 152 3.40 -2.06 3.94
N GLY A 153 3.71 -0.82 4.32
CA GLY A 153 2.79 0.29 4.24
C GLY A 153 2.95 1.00 2.91
N PHE A 154 1.93 1.74 2.49
CA PHE A 154 2.02 2.53 1.27
C PHE A 154 1.16 3.80 1.34
N PHE A 155 1.65 4.83 0.65
CA PHE A 155 0.94 6.06 0.38
C PHE A 155 0.77 6.25 -1.13
N MET A 156 -0.21 7.06 -1.52
CA MET A 156 -0.59 7.23 -2.92
C MET A 156 -0.68 8.71 -3.28
N ILE A 157 -0.09 9.08 -4.41
CA ILE A 157 -0.15 10.41 -4.98
C ILE A 157 -0.85 10.32 -6.34
N ASP A 158 -1.96 11.03 -6.51
CA ASP A 158 -2.55 11.36 -7.81
C ASP A 158 -1.67 12.40 -8.51
N THR A 159 -1.34 12.19 -9.78
CA THR A 159 -0.46 13.08 -10.53
C THR A 159 -0.87 13.22 -11.99
N SER A 160 -0.49 14.34 -12.60
CA SER A 160 -0.69 14.61 -14.03
C SER A 160 0.18 13.76 -14.96
N ILE A 161 1.17 13.02 -14.44
CA ILE A 161 2.10 12.25 -15.28
C ILE A 161 1.41 11.06 -15.96
N GLU A 162 1.36 11.08 -17.29
CA GLU A 162 0.65 10.09 -18.12
C GLU A 162 1.54 8.99 -18.70
N ASN A 163 2.87 9.18 -18.69
CA ASN A 163 3.83 8.30 -19.36
C ASN A 163 4.72 7.51 -18.37
N PHE A 164 4.21 7.20 -17.17
CA PHE A 164 4.90 6.27 -16.27
C PHE A 164 5.07 4.87 -16.91
N PRO A 165 6.06 4.09 -16.47
CA PRO A 165 6.26 2.72 -16.94
C PRO A 165 5.24 1.77 -16.31
N PHE A 166 3.97 1.89 -16.72
CA PHE A 166 2.88 1.06 -16.22
C PHE A 166 3.07 -0.41 -16.60
N LYS A 167 2.82 -1.29 -15.63
CA LYS A 167 2.91 -2.74 -15.83
C LYS A 167 1.62 -3.24 -16.47
N LYS A 168 1.74 -3.99 -17.57
CA LYS A 168 0.60 -4.47 -18.35
C LYS A 168 -0.12 -5.67 -17.72
N GLU A 169 0.62 -6.53 -17.03
CA GLU A 169 0.10 -7.79 -16.50
C GLU A 169 0.59 -8.05 -15.07
N ASN A 170 -0.26 -8.68 -14.27
CA ASN A 170 0.06 -9.02 -12.90
C ASN A 170 0.67 -10.42 -12.81
N ASP A 171 1.98 -10.49 -12.61
CA ASP A 171 2.75 -11.74 -12.49
C ASP A 171 2.66 -12.40 -11.11
N MET A 172 1.86 -11.84 -10.19
CA MET A 172 1.62 -12.38 -8.86
C MET A 172 0.25 -13.05 -8.72
N LEU A 173 -0.52 -13.21 -9.81
CA LEU A 173 -1.87 -13.80 -9.75
C LEU A 173 -1.89 -15.23 -9.16
N TRP A 174 -0.79 -15.99 -9.32
CA TRP A 174 -0.61 -17.31 -8.70
C TRP A 174 -0.72 -17.30 -7.17
N VAL A 175 -0.51 -16.14 -6.52
CA VAL A 175 -0.64 -15.99 -5.06
C VAL A 175 -2.07 -16.29 -4.61
N LYS A 176 -3.08 -16.02 -5.45
CA LYS A 176 -4.49 -16.36 -5.14
C LYS A 176 -4.65 -17.87 -5.00
N ASP A 177 -4.09 -18.64 -5.92
CA ASP A 177 -4.13 -20.10 -5.86
C ASP A 177 -3.36 -20.63 -4.64
N PHE A 178 -2.14 -20.12 -4.41
CA PHE A 178 -1.37 -20.46 -3.21
C PHE A 178 -2.15 -20.16 -1.92
N CYS A 179 -2.82 -19.01 -1.85
CA CYS A 179 -3.60 -18.61 -0.71
C CYS A 179 -4.83 -19.50 -0.49
N SER A 180 -5.46 -20.02 -1.55
CA SER A 180 -6.63 -20.90 -1.46
C SER A 180 -6.36 -22.19 -0.68
N THR A 181 -5.13 -22.71 -0.78
CA THR A 181 -4.71 -23.94 -0.09
C THR A 181 -3.99 -23.69 1.24
N CYS A 182 -3.44 -22.48 1.46
CA CYS A 182 -2.62 -22.20 2.65
C CYS A 182 -3.42 -21.95 3.94
N GLY A 183 -4.44 -21.09 3.92
CA GLY A 183 -5.38 -20.84 5.04
C GLY A 183 -4.81 -20.29 6.37
N VAL A 184 -3.49 -20.25 6.58
CA VAL A 184 -2.89 -20.06 7.92
C VAL A 184 -3.31 -18.78 8.66
N CYS A 185 -3.61 -17.70 7.92
CA CYS A 185 -4.08 -16.44 8.51
C CYS A 185 -5.47 -16.57 9.14
N ILE A 186 -6.32 -17.42 8.58
CA ILE A 186 -7.67 -17.73 9.07
C ILE A 186 -7.56 -18.70 10.24
N ASP A 187 -6.91 -19.85 10.03
CA ASP A 187 -6.80 -20.93 11.00
C ASP A 187 -6.15 -20.52 12.33
N ARG A 188 -5.29 -19.50 12.28
CA ARG A 188 -4.51 -19.03 13.44
C ARG A 188 -4.92 -17.64 13.89
N CYS A 189 -6.07 -17.14 13.44
CA CYS A 189 -6.61 -15.87 13.91
C CYS A 189 -7.06 -16.01 15.39
N PRO A 190 -6.46 -15.26 16.34
CA PRO A 190 -6.81 -15.40 17.76
C PRO A 190 -8.26 -15.01 18.06
N GLU A 191 -8.83 -14.13 17.25
CA GLU A 191 -10.18 -13.59 17.44
C GLU A 191 -11.24 -14.28 16.54
N ASN A 192 -10.85 -15.30 15.75
CA ASN A 192 -11.72 -15.88 14.73
C ASN A 192 -12.37 -14.81 13.84
N ALA A 193 -11.57 -13.83 13.39
CA ALA A 193 -12.03 -12.61 12.75
C ALA A 193 -12.40 -12.76 11.26
N PHE A 194 -12.57 -13.99 10.77
CA PHE A 194 -13.01 -14.28 9.40
C PHE A 194 -14.44 -14.86 9.44
N ASP A 195 -15.27 -14.54 8.45
CA ASP A 195 -16.59 -15.15 8.26
C ASP A 195 -16.53 -16.39 7.36
N ASP A 196 -17.68 -16.98 7.05
CA ASP A 196 -17.80 -18.20 6.24
C ASP A 196 -17.35 -18.00 4.77
N ASP A 197 -17.39 -16.74 4.30
CA ASP A 197 -16.84 -16.32 3.00
C ASP A 197 -15.35 -15.96 3.09
N GLU A 198 -14.72 -16.18 4.25
CA GLU A 198 -13.33 -15.86 4.54
C GLU A 198 -13.01 -14.36 4.48
N LYS A 199 -14.02 -13.51 4.63
CA LYS A 199 -13.87 -12.05 4.71
C LYS A 199 -13.62 -11.62 6.15
N ILE A 200 -12.84 -10.55 6.31
CA ILE A 200 -12.51 -10.03 7.65
C ILE A 200 -13.72 -9.34 8.27
N LYS A 201 -14.15 -9.85 9.42
CA LYS A 201 -15.09 -9.22 10.35
C LYS A 201 -14.39 -8.08 11.08
N ARG A 202 -14.41 -6.86 10.50
CA ARG A 202 -13.70 -5.67 11.02
C ARG A 202 -13.99 -5.35 12.50
N LYS A 203 -15.19 -5.65 13.00
CA LYS A 203 -15.56 -5.41 14.41
C LYS A 203 -14.85 -6.37 15.39
N VAL A 204 -14.51 -7.56 14.91
CA VAL A 204 -13.86 -8.66 15.66
C VAL A 204 -12.35 -8.56 15.56
N CYS A 205 -11.81 -8.21 14.38
CA CYS A 205 -10.37 -8.03 14.19
C CYS A 205 -9.81 -6.94 15.11
N THR A 206 -8.81 -7.28 15.92
CA THR A 206 -8.14 -6.35 16.85
C THR A 206 -6.94 -5.64 16.22
N ALA A 207 -6.59 -5.91 14.95
CA ALA A 207 -5.50 -5.24 14.24
C ALA A 207 -5.58 -3.72 14.38
N HIS A 208 -6.79 -3.21 14.25
CA HIS A 208 -7.09 -1.79 14.27
C HIS A 208 -7.30 -1.18 15.67
N LYS A 209 -7.45 -1.99 16.70
CA LYS A 209 -7.68 -1.53 18.08
C LYS A 209 -6.41 -1.64 18.92
N GLU A 210 -5.62 -2.68 18.66
CA GLU A 210 -4.50 -3.12 19.50
C GLU A 210 -3.25 -3.44 18.67
N GLY A 211 -3.23 -3.20 17.36
CA GLY A 211 -2.07 -3.52 16.51
C GLY A 211 -1.86 -5.03 16.32
N CYS A 212 -2.91 -5.86 16.39
CA CYS A 212 -2.75 -7.29 16.11
C CYS A 212 -2.22 -7.56 14.70
N SER A 213 -1.06 -8.21 14.61
CA SER A 213 -0.34 -8.52 13.38
C SER A 213 -0.18 -10.04 13.14
N LYS A 214 -0.93 -10.87 13.87
CA LYS A 214 -0.72 -12.33 13.93
C LYS A 214 -0.81 -13.00 12.54
N CYS A 215 -1.77 -12.58 11.72
CA CYS A 215 -1.95 -13.10 10.36
C CYS A 215 -0.75 -12.77 9.46
N VAL A 216 -0.15 -11.59 9.59
CA VAL A 216 1.08 -11.18 8.88
C VAL A 216 2.26 -12.01 9.36
N LEU A 217 2.48 -12.05 10.68
CA LEU A 217 3.61 -12.76 11.30
C LEU A 217 3.65 -14.26 10.96
N LEU A 218 2.50 -14.88 10.72
CA LEU A 218 2.40 -16.30 10.38
C LEU A 218 2.43 -16.58 8.87
N CYS A 219 2.23 -15.56 8.03
CA CYS A 219 2.15 -15.73 6.60
C CYS A 219 3.49 -16.23 6.01
N PRO A 220 3.49 -17.22 5.10
CA PRO A 220 4.71 -17.69 4.44
C PRO A 220 5.45 -16.57 3.70
N PHE A 221 4.72 -15.61 3.13
CA PHE A 221 5.31 -14.47 2.42
C PHE A 221 6.09 -13.54 3.33
N PHE A 222 5.63 -13.32 4.57
CA PHE A 222 6.40 -12.58 5.57
C PHE A 222 7.59 -13.41 6.09
N LYS A 223 7.35 -14.67 6.49
CA LYS A 223 8.39 -15.51 7.11
C LYS A 223 9.53 -15.90 6.18
N ARG A 224 9.26 -16.06 4.89
CA ARG A 224 10.22 -16.63 3.92
C ARG A 224 10.53 -15.69 2.76
N GLY A 225 9.72 -14.66 2.54
CA GLY A 225 9.83 -13.79 1.37
C GLY A 225 9.19 -14.39 0.11
N TYR A 226 8.81 -13.51 -0.82
CA TYR A 226 8.14 -13.84 -2.07
C TYR A 226 8.85 -14.94 -2.86
N ASP A 227 10.14 -14.76 -3.17
CA ASP A 227 10.90 -15.67 -4.05
C ASP A 227 11.01 -17.10 -3.51
N LYS A 228 11.13 -17.27 -2.19
CA LYS A 228 11.18 -18.60 -1.57
C LYS A 228 9.83 -19.29 -1.63
N VAL A 229 8.73 -18.55 -1.48
CA VAL A 229 7.38 -19.11 -1.60
C VAL A 229 7.09 -19.46 -3.07
N LYS A 230 7.40 -18.56 -4.01
CA LYS A 230 7.25 -18.77 -5.46
C LYS A 230 7.96 -20.04 -5.93
N ARG A 231 9.26 -20.17 -5.66
CA ARG A 231 10.05 -21.36 -6.04
C ARG A 231 9.50 -22.66 -5.48
N ARG A 232 8.85 -22.63 -4.30
CA ARG A 232 8.24 -23.84 -3.71
C ARG A 232 6.91 -24.16 -4.37
N TYR A 233 6.14 -23.16 -4.76
CA TYR A 233 4.89 -23.32 -5.50
C TYR A 233 5.16 -23.89 -6.89
N ASP A 234 6.12 -23.34 -7.63
CA ASP A 234 6.47 -23.78 -8.99
C ASP A 234 7.11 -25.18 -9.06
N ARG A 235 7.52 -25.77 -7.92
CA ARG A 235 8.01 -27.17 -7.87
C ARG A 235 6.89 -28.18 -7.64
N LYS A 236 5.72 -27.71 -7.20
CA LYS A 236 4.58 -28.56 -6.86
C LYS A 236 3.54 -28.62 -7.97
N ASN A 237 3.57 -27.66 -8.89
CA ASN A 237 2.73 -27.53 -10.07
C ASN A 237 3.60 -27.60 -11.32
#